data_AF-K7VWU3-F1
#
_entry.id   AF-K7VWU3-F1
#
_cell.length_a   1.000
_cell.length_b   1.000
_cell.length_c   1.000
_cell.angle_alpha   90.00
_cell.angle_beta   90.00
_cell.angle_gamma   90.00
#
_symmetry.space_group_name_H-M   'P 1'
#
loop_
_entity.id
_entity.type
_entity.pdbx_description
1 polymer ?
#
loop_
_entity_poly.entity_id
_entity_poly.type
_entity_poly.pdbx_seq_one_letter_code
_entity_poly.pdbx_strand_id
1 'polypeptide(L)'
;MVRQMCWLSKSNGDDQKILYLQTAPGQPWRPYTAFPQFSVPDYRVPRGSKGWATYQKLFKAGWTLVPSARGSEFGDSCYAESTVQSS
;
A
#
# COMPACT_ATOMS: atom_id res chain seq x y z
N MET A 1 -3.54 18.76 -0.39
CA MET A 1 -4.50 17.63 -0.49
C MET A 1 -3.75 16.35 -0.19
N VAL A 2 -4.14 15.58 0.84
CA VAL A 2 -3.42 14.35 1.22
C VAL A 2 -3.88 13.20 0.31
N ARG A 3 -2.93 12.55 -0.38
CA ARG A 3 -3.20 11.40 -1.26
C ARG A 3 -2.18 10.33 -0.97
N GLN A 4 -2.54 9.41 -0.08
CA GLN A 4 -1.66 8.38 0.45
C GLN A 4 -2.16 6.98 0.09
N MET A 5 -1.24 6.06 -0.08
CA MET A 5 -1.53 4.66 -0.38
C MET A 5 -0.63 3.74 0.44
N CYS A 6 -1.17 2.62 0.91
CA CYS A 6 -0.52 1.73 1.85
C CYS A 6 -0.82 0.26 1.53
N TRP A 7 0.15 -0.63 1.66
CA TRP A 7 0.00 -2.06 1.38
C TRP A 7 -0.25 -2.85 2.66
N LEU A 8 -1.51 -3.21 2.94
CA LEU A 8 -1.84 -4.01 4.12
C LEU A 8 -1.93 -5.49 3.77
N SER A 9 -1.25 -6.32 4.57
CA SER A 9 -1.39 -7.78 4.52
C SER A 9 -2.66 -8.19 5.26
N LYS A 10 -3.45 -9.11 4.71
CA LYS A 10 -4.51 -9.74 5.52
C LYS A 10 -3.86 -10.70 6.51
N SER A 11 -4.05 -10.46 7.81
CA SER A 11 -3.49 -11.27 8.91
C SER A 11 -3.94 -12.75 8.97
N ASN A 12 -4.61 -13.26 7.93
CA ASN A 12 -5.22 -14.58 7.92
C ASN A 12 -4.39 -15.63 7.15
N GLY A 13 -3.06 -15.50 7.15
CA GLY A 13 -2.13 -16.46 6.52
C GLY A 13 -2.08 -16.40 4.98
N ASP A 14 -2.69 -15.38 4.38
CA ASP A 14 -2.66 -15.17 2.94
C ASP A 14 -1.61 -14.09 2.63
N ASP A 15 -0.52 -14.46 1.94
CA ASP A 15 0.56 -13.56 1.49
C ASP A 15 0.09 -12.42 0.57
N GLN A 16 -1.22 -12.34 0.28
CA GLN A 16 -1.80 -11.24 -0.48
C GLN A 16 -1.80 -9.93 0.31
N LYS A 17 -0.94 -9.03 -0.16
CA LYS A 17 -1.00 -7.61 0.16
C LYS A 17 -2.11 -6.96 -0.68
N ILE A 18 -2.92 -6.14 -0.03
CA ILE A 18 -3.98 -5.35 -0.65
C ILE A 18 -3.62 -3.87 -0.53
N LEU A 19 -3.80 -3.12 -1.62
CA LEU A 19 -3.60 -1.66 -1.61
C LEU A 19 -4.78 -0.95 -0.94
N TYR A 20 -4.52 -0.15 0.09
CA TYR A 20 -5.45 0.75 0.73
C TYR A 20 -5.09 2.20 0.40
N LEU A 21 -6.12 3.03 0.26
CA LEU A 21 -6.03 4.43 -0.18
C LEU A 21 -6.63 5.34 0.90
N GLN A 22 -5.98 6.48 1.11
CA GLN A 22 -6.46 7.57 1.95
C GLN A 22 -6.40 8.87 1.14
N THR A 23 -7.57 9.45 0.87
CA THR A 23 -7.74 10.66 0.05
C THR A 23 -7.88 11.94 0.85
N ALA A 24 -7.97 11.85 2.18
CA ALA A 24 -8.04 13.00 3.07
C ALA A 24 -7.44 12.64 4.44
N PRO A 25 -6.80 13.61 5.13
CA PRO A 25 -6.30 13.37 6.48
C PRO A 25 -7.46 13.07 7.42
N GLY A 26 -7.33 12.01 8.22
CA GLY A 26 -8.35 11.57 9.19
C GLY A 26 -9.46 10.69 8.62
N GLN A 27 -9.50 10.42 7.31
CA GLN A 27 -10.39 9.39 6.77
C GLN A 27 -9.83 7.99 7.06
N PRO A 28 -10.70 6.98 7.29
CA PRO A 28 -10.25 5.60 7.42
C PRO A 28 -9.63 5.13 6.10
N TRP A 29 -8.58 4.31 6.21
CA TRP A 29 -8.00 3.61 5.07
C TRP A 29 -9.04 2.72 4.41
N ARG A 30 -9.26 2.90 3.11
CA ARG A 30 -10.21 2.08 2.35
C ARG A 30 -9.49 1.31 1.26
N PRO A 31 -9.88 0.05 0.99
CA PRO A 31 -9.24 -0.73 -0.06
C PRO A 31 -9.43 -0.05 -1.42
N TYR A 32 -8.48 -0.26 -2.34
CA TYR A 32 -8.55 0.32 -3.69
C TYR A 32 -9.83 -0.05 -4.44
N THR A 33 -10.44 -1.21 -4.11
CA THR A 33 -11.72 -1.67 -4.64
C THR A 33 -12.90 -0.75 -4.31
N ALA A 34 -12.81 0.01 -3.21
CA ALA A 34 -13.83 0.99 -2.83
C ALA A 34 -13.78 2.26 -3.69
N PHE A 35 -12.71 2.46 -4.46
CA PHE A 35 -12.54 3.63 -5.31
C PHE A 35 -12.45 3.21 -6.79
N PRO A 36 -13.58 2.90 -7.46
CA PRO A 36 -13.58 2.50 -8.87
C PRO A 36 -12.95 3.55 -9.80
N GLN A 37 -12.98 4.83 -9.42
CA GLN A 37 -12.31 5.92 -10.14
C GLN A 37 -10.77 5.79 -10.21
N PHE A 38 -10.15 5.21 -9.18
CA PHE A 38 -8.71 4.98 -9.09
C PHE A 38 -8.35 3.54 -9.43
N SER A 39 -9.26 2.61 -9.11
CA SER A 39 -9.13 1.18 -9.38
C SER A 39 -8.92 0.95 -10.87
N VAL A 40 -7.73 0.46 -11.20
CA VAL A 40 -7.47 -0.06 -12.54
C VAL A 40 -7.94 -1.51 -12.54
N PRO A 41 -8.83 -1.91 -13.45
CA PRO A 41 -9.14 -3.32 -13.63
C PRO A 41 -7.89 -4.02 -14.13
N ASP A 42 -7.11 -4.56 -13.18
CA ASP A 42 -5.85 -5.22 -13.48
C ASP A 42 -6.08 -6.69 -13.80
N TYR A 43 -5.30 -7.17 -14.76
CA TYR A 43 -5.28 -8.56 -15.20
C TYR A 43 -5.15 -9.50 -13.99
N ARG A 44 -5.86 -10.64 -14.01
CA ARG A 44 -5.76 -11.66 -12.95
C ARG A 44 -4.36 -12.28 -13.00
N VAL A 45 -3.39 -11.67 -12.32
CA VAL A 45 -2.08 -12.28 -12.10
C VAL A 45 -2.25 -13.34 -10.99
N PRO A 46 -2.13 -14.64 -11.30
CA PRO A 46 -2.17 -15.67 -10.27
C PRO A 46 -0.99 -15.42 -9.30
N ARG A 47 -1.27 -15.37 -7.99
CA ARG A 47 -0.32 -15.03 -6.89
C ARG A 47 0.17 -13.57 -6.81
N GLY A 48 -0.36 -12.65 -7.61
CA GLY A 48 0.01 -11.23 -7.55
C GLY A 48 -0.62 -10.46 -6.38
N SER A 49 0.00 -9.34 -5.98
CA SER A 49 -0.57 -8.40 -5.00
C SER A 49 -1.78 -7.67 -5.59
N LYS A 50 -2.88 -7.61 -4.84
CA LYS A 50 -4.13 -7.02 -5.32
C LYS A 50 -4.04 -5.50 -5.30
N GLY A 51 -3.99 -4.90 -6.49
CA GLY A 51 -3.91 -3.45 -6.69
C GLY A 51 -2.57 -2.95 -7.23
N TRP A 52 -1.72 -3.81 -7.79
CA TRP A 52 -0.40 -3.42 -8.34
C TRP A 52 -0.49 -2.40 -9.48
N ALA A 53 -1.35 -2.62 -10.49
CA ALA A 53 -1.55 -1.59 -11.52
C ALA A 53 -2.19 -0.32 -10.96
N THR A 54 -3.10 -0.44 -9.99
CA THR A 54 -3.65 0.73 -9.30
C THR A 54 -2.54 1.52 -8.61
N TYR A 55 -1.62 0.86 -7.92
CA TYR A 55 -0.44 1.48 -7.32
C TYR A 55 0.39 2.22 -8.38
N GLN A 56 0.71 1.59 -9.51
CA GLN A 56 1.48 2.26 -10.57
C GLN A 56 0.77 3.51 -11.09
N LYS A 57 -0.55 3.45 -11.29
CA LYS A 57 -1.34 4.61 -11.73
C LYS A 57 -1.32 5.73 -10.70
N LEU A 58 -1.49 5.40 -9.42
CA LEU A 58 -1.52 6.39 -8.34
C LEU A 58 -0.15 6.98 -8.07
N PHE A 59 0.91 6.17 -8.13
CA PHE A 59 2.29 6.62 -8.04
C PHE A 59 2.60 7.65 -9.13
N LYS A 60 2.21 7.36 -10.39
CA LYS A 60 2.31 8.32 -11.50
C LYS A 60 1.46 9.58 -11.31
N ALA A 61 0.35 9.49 -10.57
CA ALA A 61 -0.52 10.61 -10.24
C ALA A 61 -0.02 11.43 -9.02
N GLY A 62 1.17 11.13 -8.49
CA GLY A 62 1.77 11.84 -7.37
C GLY A 62 1.25 11.42 -6.00
N TRP A 63 0.73 10.20 -5.86
CA TRP A 63 0.34 9.66 -4.56
C TRP A 63 1.56 9.25 -3.76
N THR A 64 1.51 9.48 -2.45
CA THR A 64 2.58 9.12 -1.52
C THR A 64 2.39 7.68 -1.05
N LEU A 65 3.37 6.82 -1.30
CA LEU A 65 3.40 5.47 -0.74
C LEU A 65 3.80 5.56 0.75
N VAL A 66 2.91 5.13 1.63
CA VAL A 66 3.16 5.01 3.06
C VAL A 66 3.56 3.55 3.32
N PRO A 67 4.75 3.29 3.87
CA PRO A 67 5.13 1.95 4.26
C PRO A 67 4.21 1.46 5.39
N SER A 68 3.74 0.22 5.34
CA SER A 68 2.85 -0.34 6.37
C SER A 68 3.46 -0.36 7.78
N ALA A 69 4.79 -0.29 7.90
CA ALA A 69 5.45 -0.01 9.18
C ALA A 69 4.90 1.29 9.79
N ARG A 70 4.76 2.35 8.99
CA ARG A 70 4.15 3.63 9.40
C ARG A 70 2.64 3.58 9.68
N GLY A 71 1.93 2.58 9.15
CA GLY A 71 0.53 2.30 9.50
C GLY A 71 0.39 1.64 10.87
N SER A 72 1.49 1.07 11.38
CA SER A 72 1.62 0.56 12.74
C SER A 72 2.31 1.54 13.69
N GLU A 73 3.05 2.55 13.21
CA GLU A 73 3.87 3.51 14.00
C GLU A 73 3.08 4.59 14.79
N PHE A 74 1.90 4.23 15.31
CA PHE A 74 1.62 4.48 16.74
C PHE A 74 2.31 3.42 17.65
N GLY A 75 3.12 2.54 17.07
CA GLY A 75 4.03 1.57 17.67
C GLY A 75 5.20 1.32 16.71
N ASP A 76 6.31 1.97 17.04
CA ASP A 76 7.72 1.74 16.70
C ASP A 76 8.23 1.60 15.24
N SER A 77 9.07 2.59 14.93
CA SER A 77 10.02 2.74 13.83
C SER A 77 10.71 1.44 13.42
N CYS A 78 10.56 1.01 12.16
CA CYS A 78 11.57 0.14 11.54
C CYS A 78 11.86 0.49 10.08
N TYR A 79 12.53 1.63 9.89
CA TYR A 79 13.44 1.79 8.75
C TYR A 79 14.88 1.72 9.29
N ALA A 80 15.34 0.50 9.60
CA ALA A 80 16.77 0.23 9.65
C ALA A 80 17.18 -0.24 8.26
N GLU A 81 17.60 0.74 7.48
CA GLU A 81 18.43 0.63 6.30
C GLU A 81 19.41 -0.55 6.40
N SER A 82 19.40 -1.39 5.36
CA SER A 82 20.39 -2.43 5.16
C SER A 82 21.76 -1.80 4.96
N THR A 83 22.74 -2.15 5.77
CA THR A 83 24.12 -2.23 5.26
C THR A 83 24.66 -3.63 5.45
N VAL A 84 24.97 -4.23 4.32
CA VAL A 84 25.64 -5.52 4.13
C VAL A 84 27.13 -5.24 4.28
N GLN A 85 27.86 -5.93 5.14
CA GLN A 85 29.17 -6.47 4.75
C GLN A 85 29.77 -7.45 5.75
N SER A 86 29.95 -8.66 5.22
CA SER A 86 30.80 -9.76 5.65
C SER A 86 32.25 -9.34 5.94
N SER A 87 32.84 -9.86 7.02
CA SER A 87 34.16 -10.54 7.08
C SER A 87 34.40 -11.12 8.47
#